data_AF-K5VMM7-F1
#
_entry.id   AF-K5VMM7-F1
#
_cell.length_a   1.000
_cell.length_b   1.000
_cell.length_c   1.000
_cell.angle_alpha   90.00
_cell.angle_beta   90.00
_cell.angle_gamma   90.00
#
_symmetry.space_group_name_H-M   'P 1'
#
loop_
_entity.id
_entity.type
_entity.pdbx_description
1 polymer ?
#
loop_
_entity_poly.entity_id
_entity_poly.type
_entity_poly.pdbx_seq_one_letter_code
_entity_poly.pdbx_strand_id
1 'polypeptide(L)' 'AQSPDLIPIEHLWVNLKDKLKVYPKPPKGVHELWDRVAEEWDKITPEECQKLIESMPRRCQAVIKAKGGHTKY' A
#
# COMPACT_ATOMS: atom_id res chain seq x y z
N ALA A 1 -1.07 -10.73 17.08
CA ALA A 1 -0.05 -9.93 16.36
C ALA A 1 -0.74 -8.69 15.80
N GLN A 2 -0.20 -7.49 16.04
CA GLN A 2 -0.76 -6.20 15.60
C GLN A 2 0.34 -5.40 14.88
N SER A 3 0.87 -5.95 13.78
CA SER A 3 1.96 -5.32 13.02
C SER A 3 1.55 -5.16 11.55
N PRO A 4 0.66 -4.21 11.24
CA PRO A 4 0.29 -3.88 9.86
C PRO A 4 1.53 -3.52 9.02
N ASP A 5 2.57 -2.96 9.65
CA ASP A 5 3.89 -2.67 9.08
C ASP A 5 4.53 -3.90 8.38
N LEU A 6 4.20 -5.11 8.85
CA LEU A 6 4.71 -6.39 8.33
C LEU A 6 3.79 -7.03 7.28
N ILE A 7 2.67 -6.39 6.93
CA ILE A 7 1.75 -6.90 5.92
C ILE A 7 1.94 -6.07 4.64
N PRO A 8 2.64 -6.60 3.61
CA PRO A 8 2.95 -5.86 2.39
C PRO A 8 1.74 -5.26 1.67
N ILE A 9 0.56 -5.91 1.80
CA ILE A 9 -0.67 -5.46 1.17
C ILE A 9 -1.17 -4.11 1.71
N GLU A 10 -0.89 -3.78 2.98
CA GLU A 10 -1.24 -2.48 3.55
C GLU A 10 -0.51 -1.34 2.82
N HIS A 11 0.75 -1.59 2.45
CA HIS A 11 1.51 -0.63 1.66
C HIS A 11 0.98 -0.51 0.22
N LEU A 12 0.42 -1.58 -0.34
CA LEU A 12 -0.25 -1.51 -1.64
C LEU A 12 -1.52 -0.65 -1.56
N TRP A 13 -2.29 -0.78 -0.48
CA TRP A 13 -3.46 0.06 -0.24
C TRP A 13 -3.11 1.53 -0.05
N VAL A 14 -2.00 1.85 0.62
CA VAL A 14 -1.50 3.23 0.73
C VAL A 14 -1.17 3.78 -0.66
N ASN A 15 -0.42 3.04 -1.47
CA ASN A 15 -0.09 3.45 -2.84
C ASN A 15 -1.35 3.69 -3.68
N LEU A 16 -2.34 2.80 -3.61
CA LEU A 16 -3.60 2.95 -4.34
C LEU A 16 -4.36 4.21 -3.91
N LYS A 17 -4.45 4.48 -2.61
CA LYS A 17 -5.05 5.71 -2.08
C LYS A 17 -4.32 6.95 -2.58
N ASP A 18 -2.99 6.91 -2.65
CA ASP A 18 -2.21 8.03 -3.15
C ASP A 18 -2.44 8.26 -4.65
N LYS A 19 -2.54 7.20 -5.47
CA LYS A 19 -2.93 7.34 -6.88
C LYS A 19 -4.32 7.98 -7.03
N LEU A 20 -5.29 7.58 -6.21
CA LEU A 20 -6.64 8.16 -6.22
C LEU A 20 -6.67 9.65 -5.81
N LYS A 21 -5.76 10.11 -4.95
CA LYS A 21 -5.64 11.53 -4.55
C LYS A 21 -5.12 12.43 -5.67
N VAL A 22 -4.38 11.88 -6.64
CA VAL A 22 -3.83 12.65 -7.77
C VAL A 22 -4.91 13.03 -8.79
N TYR A 23 -6.08 12.36 -8.76
CA TYR A 23 -7.17 12.70 -9.67
C TYR A 23 -7.59 14.17 -9.51
N PRO A 24 -7.79 14.92 -10.61
CA PRO A 24 -8.03 16.35 -10.56
C PRO A 24 -9.38 16.73 -9.93
N LYS A 25 -10.31 15.79 -9.86
CA LYS A 25 -11.64 15.97 -9.27
C LYS A 25 -11.98 14.79 -8.37
N PRO A 26 -12.70 15.03 -7.25
CA PRO A 26 -13.24 13.93 -6.47
C PRO A 26 -14.20 13.08 -7.33
N PRO A 27 -14.39 11.79 -6.99
CA PRO A 27 -15.41 10.96 -7.62
C PRO A 27 -16.80 11.52 -7.31
N LYS A 28 -17.71 11.48 -8.29
CA LYS A 28 -19.09 11.97 -8.14
C LYS A 28 -19.98 11.02 -7.31
N GLY A 29 -19.48 9.82 -6.99
CA GLY A 29 -20.18 8.83 -6.19
C GLY A 29 -19.39 7.53 -6.06
N VAL A 30 -19.99 6.55 -5.39
CA VAL A 30 -19.35 5.25 -5.07
C VAL A 30 -19.01 4.46 -6.33
N HIS A 31 -19.85 4.50 -7.37
CA HIS A 31 -19.59 3.81 -8.64
C HIS A 31 -18.34 4.34 -9.35
N GLU A 32 -18.23 5.67 -9.50
CA GLU A 32 -17.04 6.26 -10.13
C GLU A 32 -15.79 6.05 -9.29
N LEU A 33 -15.90 6.04 -7.95
CA LEU A 33 -14.78 5.68 -7.09
C LEU A 33 -14.35 4.22 -7.32
N TRP A 34 -15.31 3.30 -7.44
CA TRP A 34 -15.04 1.89 -7.71
C TRP A 34 -14.32 1.70 -9.05
N ASP A 35 -14.80 2.37 -10.10
CA ASP A 35 -14.18 2.28 -11.43
C ASP A 35 -12.73 2.79 -11.42
N ARG A 36 -12.48 3.92 -10.74
CA ARG A 36 -11.11 4.46 -10.58
C ARG A 36 -10.22 3.53 -9.76
N VAL A 37 -10.76 2.92 -8.70
CA VAL A 37 -10.04 1.93 -7.89
C VAL A 37 -9.65 0.73 -8.75
N ALA A 38 -10.56 0.20 -9.55
CA ALA A 38 -10.31 -0.92 -10.44
C ALA A 38 -9.25 -0.57 -11.51
N GLU A 39 -9.37 0.61 -12.13
CA GLU A 39 -8.40 1.08 -13.14
C GLU A 39 -6.98 1.22 -12.55
N GLU A 40 -6.85 1.83 -11.37
CA GLU A 40 -5.55 1.99 -10.71
C GLU A 40 -4.99 0.68 -10.16
N TRP A 41 -5.87 -0.26 -9.80
CA TRP A 41 -5.49 -1.60 -9.38
C TRP A 41 -4.92 -2.41 -10.55
N ASP A 42 -5.55 -2.36 -11.73
CA ASP A 42 -5.07 -3.07 -12.92
C ASP A 42 -3.74 -2.53 -13.46
N LYS A 43 -3.39 -1.28 -13.12
CA LYS A 43 -2.09 -0.68 -13.43
C LYS A 43 -0.95 -1.16 -12.54
N ILE A 44 -1.25 -1.86 -11.43
CA ILE A 44 -0.22 -2.37 -10.52
C ILE A 44 0.52 -3.50 -11.22
N THR A 45 1.82 -3.32 -11.43
CA THR A 45 2.61 -4.32 -12.14
C THR A 45 3.16 -5.40 -11.19
N PRO A 46 3.46 -6.61 -11.68
CA PRO A 46 4.12 -7.64 -10.88
C PRO A 46 5.43 -7.16 -10.25
N GLU A 47 6.16 -6.27 -10.91
CA GLU A 47 7.41 -5.69 -10.40
C GLU A 47 7.18 -4.78 -9.19
N GLU A 48 6.06 -4.05 -9.12
CA GLU A 48 5.68 -3.28 -7.94
C GLU A 48 5.42 -4.21 -6.75
N CYS A 49 4.69 -5.31 -6.97
CA CYS A 49 4.45 -6.34 -5.96
C CYS A 49 5.76 -7.01 -5.51
N GLN A 50 6.66 -7.32 -6.44
CA GLN A 50 7.95 -7.93 -6.12
C GLN A 50 8.81 -7.01 -5.24
N LYS A 51 8.88 -5.71 -5.55
CA LYS A 51 9.60 -4.73 -4.72
C LYS A 51 9.06 -4.66 -3.30
N LEU A 52 7.74 -4.80 -3.12
CA LEU A 52 7.13 -4.85 -1.79
C LEU A 52 7.57 -6.10 -1.01
N ILE A 53 7.60 -7.26 -1.66
CA ILE A 53 8.07 -8.52 -1.05
C ILE A 53 9.56 -8.41 -0.69
N GLU A 54 10.39 -7.90 -1.59
CA GLU A 54 11.83 -7.68 -1.37
C GLU A 54 12.11 -6.68 -0.24
N SER A 55 11.13 -5.84 0.12
CA SER A 55 11.25 -4.93 1.26
C SER A 55 11.06 -5.62 2.62
N MET A 56 10.50 -6.83 2.67
CA MET A 56 10.17 -7.53 3.92
C MET A 56 11.34 -7.74 4.87
N PRO A 57 12.54 -8.16 4.44
CA PRO A 57 13.69 -8.28 5.34
C PRO A 57 14.01 -6.96 6.06
N ARG A 58 13.91 -5.82 5.36
CA ARG A 58 14.14 -4.49 5.94
C ARG A 58 13.05 -4.09 6.93
N ARG A 59 11.79 -4.45 6.68
CA ARG A 59 10.66 -4.22 7.59
C ARG A 59 10.80 -5.03 8.87
N CYS A 60 11.13 -6.32 8.74
CA CYS A 60 11.41 -7.19 9.88
C CYS A 60 12.56 -6.65 10.74
N GLN A 61 13.65 -6.20 10.13
CA GLN A 61 14.76 -5.57 10.85
C GLN A 61 14.34 -4.29 11.58
N ALA A 62 13.48 -3.46 10.97
CA ALA A 62 12.95 -2.27 11.61
C ALA A 62 12.12 -2.60 12.86
N VAL A 63 11.27 -3.63 12.79
CA VAL A 63 10.46 -4.10 13.93
C VAL A 63 11.36 -4.67 15.03
N ILE A 64 12.39 -5.45 14.68
CA ILE A 64 13.37 -5.97 15.64
C ILE A 64 14.10 -4.81 16.34
N LYS A 65 14.53 -3.80 15.59
CA LYS A 65 15.17 -2.60 16.14
C LYS A 65 14.23 -1.81 17.04
N ALA A 66 12.94 -1.75 16.69
CA ALA A 66 11.89 -1.14 17.51
C ALA A 66 11.45 -2.03 18.69
N LYS A 67 12.07 -3.20 18.89
CA LYS A 67 11.71 -4.19 19.92
C LYS A 67 10.23 -4.58 19.88
N GLY A 68 9.68 -4.71 18.67
CA GLY A 68 8.25 -5.00 18.44
C GLY A 68 7.33 -3.77 18.46
N GLY A 69 7.87 -2.56 18.64
CA GLY A 69 7.13 -1.31 18.52
C GLY A 69 6.87 -0.87 17.08
N HIS A 70 6.20 0.27 16.93
CA HIS A 70 5.84 0.87 15.64
C HIS A 70 7.07 1.22 14.79
N THR A 71 6.94 1.02 13.48
CA THR A 71 7.93 1.42 12.50
C THR A 71 7.35 2.44 11.52
N LYS A 72 8.18 2.91 10.59
CA LYS A 72 7.77 3.85 9.54
C LYS A 72 7.06 3.18 8.36
N TYR A 73 6.94 1.85 8.38
CA TYR A 73 6.43 1.02 7.29
C TYR A 73 4.97 0.68 7.47
#